data_AF-A0A9E1YP44-F1
#
_entry.id   AF-A0A9E1YP44-F1
#
_cell.length_a   1.000
_cell.length_b   1.000
_cell.length_c   1.000
_cell.angle_alpha   90.00
_cell.angle_beta   90.00
_cell.angle_gamma   90.00
#
_symmetry.space_group_name_H-M   'P 1'
#
loop_
_entity.id
_entity.type
_entity.pdbx_description
1 polymer ?
#
loop_
_entity_poly.entity_id
_entity_poly.type
_entity_poly.pdbx_seq_one_letter_code
_entity_poly.pdbx_strand_id
1 'polypeptide(L)'
;MTASSAYTIIDHNYDVIVVGAGGAGLRATLGLAEAGLHTACITKVFPTRSHTVAAQGGISAALGNMGEDDWRYHMYDTVKGSDWLGDQDAIEYMCKEAPAAVIELEHYGVPFSRTPEGKIYQRAFGGMTTGYGKGTAQRTCAAADRTGHAILHTLYQQSLKNQAQFFLEYFALDLIMDDDGSCRGVMAWCLEDGTIHRFNAHMTILATGGYGRCYFSCTSAHTCTGDGNGMALRAGLALQDMEFVQFHPTGIYGAGVLITEGVRGEGGYLVNSE
;
A
#
# COMPACT_ATOMS: atom_id res chain seq x y z
N MET A 1 -41.84 -15.68 -20.49
CA MET A 1 -41.59 -14.39 -19.83
C MET A 1 -40.16 -14.02 -20.14
N THR A 2 -39.93 -13.01 -20.98
CA THR A 2 -38.59 -12.46 -21.18
C THR A 2 -38.20 -11.79 -19.86
N ALA A 3 -37.28 -12.39 -19.10
CA ALA A 3 -36.75 -11.78 -17.90
C ALA A 3 -36.16 -10.41 -18.28
N SER A 4 -36.76 -9.30 -17.84
CA SER A 4 -36.06 -8.02 -17.88
C SER A 4 -34.89 -8.16 -16.92
N SER A 5 -33.68 -7.79 -17.34
CA SER A 5 -32.53 -7.88 -16.44
C SER A 5 -32.80 -7.01 -15.22
N ALA A 6 -32.59 -7.56 -14.03
CA ALA A 6 -32.81 -6.84 -12.78
C ALA A 6 -31.87 -5.62 -12.62
N TYR A 7 -30.76 -5.61 -13.37
CA TYR A 7 -29.75 -4.56 -13.36
C TYR A 7 -29.31 -4.21 -14.78
N THR A 8 -28.99 -2.94 -15.01
CA THR A 8 -28.26 -2.47 -16.20
C THR A 8 -26.77 -2.79 -16.00
N ILE A 9 -26.17 -3.47 -16.99
CA ILE A 9 -24.74 -3.78 -17.01
C ILE A 9 -24.06 -2.89 -18.05
N ILE A 10 -23.03 -2.16 -17.62
CA ILE A 10 -22.21 -1.30 -18.47
C ILE A 10 -20.84 -1.97 -18.70
N ASP A 11 -20.48 -2.12 -19.97
CA ASP A 11 -19.27 -2.80 -20.40
C ASP A 11 -18.11 -1.84 -20.66
N HIS A 12 -16.92 -2.20 -20.19
CA HIS A 12 -15.69 -1.46 -20.40
C HIS A 12 -14.57 -2.41 -20.85
N ASN A 13 -13.65 -1.91 -21.67
CA ASN A 13 -12.48 -2.67 -22.13
C ASN A 13 -11.19 -1.85 -21.92
N TYR A 14 -10.23 -2.46 -21.24
CA TYR A 14 -8.95 -1.86 -20.85
C TYR A 14 -7.79 -2.80 -21.13
N ASP A 15 -6.58 -2.27 -21.24
CA ASP A 15 -5.37 -3.11 -21.26
C ASP A 15 -5.15 -3.69 -19.87
N VAL A 16 -5.27 -2.84 -18.84
CA VAL A 16 -5.04 -3.19 -17.44
C VAL A 16 -6.10 -2.58 -16.53
N ILE A 17 -6.56 -3.36 -15.55
CA ILE A 17 -7.39 -2.87 -14.45
C ILE A 17 -6.58 -2.90 -13.16
N VAL A 18 -6.64 -1.83 -12.38
CA VAL A 18 -6.11 -1.77 -11.01
C VAL A 18 -7.27 -1.61 -10.04
N VAL A 19 -7.43 -2.52 -9.09
CA VAL A 19 -8.48 -2.48 -8.08
C VAL A 19 -7.89 -2.01 -6.75
N GLY A 20 -8.21 -0.77 -6.38
CA GLY A 20 -7.72 -0.08 -5.20
C GLY A 20 -6.81 1.09 -5.55
N ALA A 21 -7.03 2.24 -4.90
CA ALA A 21 -6.27 3.47 -5.11
C ALA A 21 -5.51 3.93 -3.85
N GLY A 22 -4.92 2.96 -3.13
CA GLY A 22 -3.90 3.24 -2.10
C GLY A 22 -2.53 3.53 -2.71
N GLY A 23 -1.47 3.58 -1.90
CA GLY A 23 -0.11 3.85 -2.40
C GLY A 23 0.33 2.89 -3.52
N ALA A 24 0.14 1.58 -3.33
CA ALA A 24 0.48 0.57 -4.33
C ALA A 24 -0.36 0.72 -5.61
N GLY A 25 -1.68 0.84 -5.47
CA GLY A 25 -2.59 0.98 -6.60
C GLY A 25 -2.36 2.25 -7.42
N LEU A 26 -2.11 3.38 -6.75
CA LEU A 26 -1.76 4.63 -7.42
C LEU A 26 -0.41 4.56 -8.13
N ARG A 27 0.63 3.98 -7.50
CA ARG A 27 1.94 3.84 -8.15
C ARG A 27 1.87 2.92 -9.37
N ALA A 28 1.10 1.83 -9.29
CA ALA A 28 0.86 0.94 -10.42
C ALA A 28 0.09 1.66 -11.54
N THR A 29 -1.02 2.34 -11.20
CA THR A 29 -1.82 3.11 -12.16
C THR A 29 -0.97 4.18 -12.86
N LEU A 30 -0.17 4.93 -12.10
CA LEU A 30 0.75 5.94 -12.62
C LEU A 30 1.77 5.32 -13.57
N GLY A 31 2.43 4.24 -13.18
CA GLY A 31 3.44 3.59 -14.03
C GLY A 31 2.85 3.03 -15.33
N LEU A 32 1.65 2.47 -15.27
CA LEU A 32 0.93 1.99 -16.45
C LEU A 32 0.52 3.14 -17.38
N ALA A 33 0.06 4.26 -16.81
CA ALA A 33 -0.27 5.47 -17.56
C ALA A 33 0.98 6.10 -18.22
N GLU A 34 2.11 6.17 -17.50
CA GLU A 34 3.41 6.63 -18.05
C GLU A 34 3.91 5.72 -19.18
N ALA A 35 3.61 4.42 -19.11
CA ALA A 35 3.89 3.46 -20.17
C ALA A 35 2.91 3.53 -21.36
N GLY A 36 1.87 4.37 -21.30
CA GLY A 36 0.89 4.55 -22.35
C GLY A 36 -0.18 3.45 -22.45
N LEU A 37 -0.36 2.64 -21.40
CA LEU A 37 -1.37 1.58 -21.36
C LEU A 37 -2.74 2.13 -20.96
N HIS A 38 -3.79 1.71 -21.65
CA HIS A 38 -5.16 2.09 -21.33
C HIS A 38 -5.59 1.41 -20.02
N THR A 39 -5.57 2.18 -18.93
CA THR A 39 -5.65 1.65 -17.56
C THR A 39 -6.84 2.22 -16.81
N ALA A 40 -7.65 1.35 -16.20
CA ALA A 40 -8.72 1.75 -15.28
C ALA A 40 -8.32 1.51 -13.82
N CYS A 41 -8.35 2.56 -13.01
CA CYS A 41 -8.18 2.45 -11.56
C CYS A 41 -9.54 2.51 -10.85
N ILE A 42 -10.00 1.37 -10.33
CA ILE A 42 -11.31 1.20 -9.69
C ILE A 42 -11.12 1.27 -8.17
N THR A 43 -11.85 2.16 -7.49
CA THR A 43 -11.69 2.34 -6.04
C THR A 43 -13.02 2.62 -5.33
N LYS A 44 -13.26 1.93 -4.20
CA LYS A 44 -14.49 2.06 -3.41
C LYS A 44 -14.57 3.33 -2.56
N VAL A 45 -13.46 4.05 -2.45
CA VAL A 45 -13.39 5.37 -1.81
C VAL A 45 -12.57 6.30 -2.69
N PHE A 46 -12.75 7.60 -2.54
CA PHE A 46 -11.86 8.58 -3.16
C PHE A 46 -10.38 8.28 -2.80
N PRO A 47 -9.41 8.33 -3.76
CA PRO A 47 -8.07 7.79 -3.57
C PRO A 47 -7.35 8.26 -2.30
N THR A 48 -7.45 9.55 -1.96
CA THR A 48 -6.80 10.11 -0.75
C THR A 48 -7.50 9.75 0.57
N ARG A 49 -8.57 8.95 0.52
CA ARG A 49 -9.23 8.33 1.68
C ARG A 49 -8.79 6.88 1.91
N SER A 50 -7.94 6.33 1.04
CA SER A 50 -7.31 5.02 1.22
C SER A 50 -6.47 4.98 2.50
N HIS A 51 -6.38 3.82 3.15
CA HIS A 51 -5.73 3.72 4.46
C HIS A 51 -4.24 4.10 4.48
N THR A 52 -3.55 4.05 3.33
CA THR A 52 -2.20 4.61 3.16
C THR A 52 -2.07 6.04 3.71
N VAL A 53 -3.13 6.85 3.64
CA VAL A 53 -3.14 8.24 4.16
C VAL A 53 -2.82 8.32 5.65
N ALA A 54 -3.13 7.26 6.40
CA ALA A 54 -2.95 7.18 7.84
C ALA A 54 -1.56 6.65 8.26
N ALA A 55 -0.70 6.27 7.31
CA ALA A 55 0.67 5.85 7.64
C ALA A 55 1.49 7.05 8.12
N GLN A 56 2.23 6.87 9.22
CA GLN A 56 2.89 7.97 9.94
C GLN A 56 4.41 7.90 9.80
N GLY A 57 5.02 6.85 10.35
CA GLY A 57 6.45 6.76 10.70
C GLY A 57 7.43 7.04 9.56
N GLY A 58 7.17 6.52 8.36
CA GLY A 58 8.02 6.77 7.19
C GLY A 58 8.07 5.61 6.21
N ILE A 59 9.06 5.66 5.32
CA ILE A 59 9.42 4.61 4.36
C ILE A 59 10.92 4.32 4.47
N SER A 60 11.29 3.04 4.54
CA SER A 60 12.68 2.63 4.76
C SER A 60 13.48 2.57 3.46
N ALA A 61 14.61 3.27 3.40
CA ALA A 61 15.56 3.18 2.30
C ALA A 61 16.98 3.48 2.78
N ALA A 62 17.96 2.68 2.36
CA ALA A 62 19.37 2.86 2.70
C ALA A 62 20.01 4.02 1.91
N LEU A 63 19.56 5.25 2.15
CA LEU A 63 20.09 6.47 1.51
C LEU A 63 21.42 6.95 2.13
N GLY A 64 21.71 6.54 3.37
CA GLY A 64 22.92 6.97 4.07
C GLY A 64 22.97 8.47 4.40
N ASN A 65 21.82 9.13 4.56
CA ASN A 65 21.78 10.57 4.84
C ASN A 65 22.05 10.92 6.31
N MET A 66 21.93 9.94 7.21
CA MET A 66 22.12 10.12 8.67
C MET A 66 23.29 9.30 9.24
N GLY A 67 24.10 8.70 8.36
CA GLY A 67 25.21 7.81 8.73
C GLY A 67 25.49 6.80 7.62
N GLU A 68 26.54 5.99 7.80
CA GLU A 68 26.82 4.88 6.87
C GLU A 68 25.66 3.89 6.87
N ASP A 69 25.20 3.53 5.68
CA ASP A 69 24.17 2.51 5.50
C ASP A 69 24.44 1.70 4.22
N ASP A 70 23.82 0.53 4.14
CA ASP A 70 23.91 -0.37 2.99
C ASP A 70 22.59 -1.11 2.82
N TRP A 71 22.12 -1.23 1.58
CA TRP A 71 20.87 -1.95 1.30
C TRP A 71 20.93 -3.42 1.75
N ARG A 72 22.12 -4.02 1.84
CA ARG A 72 22.34 -5.37 2.37
C ARG A 72 22.13 -5.46 3.88
N TYR A 73 22.37 -4.37 4.62
CA TYR A 73 22.01 -4.31 6.04
C TYR A 73 20.49 -4.24 6.20
N HIS A 74 19.83 -3.45 5.34
CA HIS A 74 18.37 -3.42 5.28
C HIS A 74 17.80 -4.80 4.95
N MET A 75 18.34 -5.50 3.94
CA MET A 75 17.96 -6.87 3.59
C MET A 75 18.13 -7.82 4.78
N TYR A 76 19.27 -7.79 5.48
CA TYR A 76 19.51 -8.62 6.66
C TYR A 76 18.46 -8.39 7.75
N ASP A 77 18.17 -7.12 8.07
CA ASP A 77 17.16 -6.78 9.06
C ASP A 77 15.76 -7.26 8.65
N THR A 78 15.43 -7.17 7.35
CA THR A 78 14.15 -7.66 6.82
C THR A 78 14.04 -9.18 6.85
N VAL A 79 15.08 -9.92 6.47
CA VAL A 79 15.11 -11.41 6.55
C VAL A 79 15.02 -11.88 8.00
N LYS A 80 15.76 -11.25 8.90
CA LYS A 80 15.68 -11.54 10.34
C LYS A 80 14.30 -11.17 10.90
N GLY A 81 13.77 -10.01 10.51
CA GLY A 81 12.50 -9.49 10.97
C GLY A 81 11.28 -10.28 10.48
N SER A 82 11.41 -10.97 9.34
CA SER A 82 10.40 -11.91 8.85
C SER A 82 10.47 -13.29 9.52
N ASP A 83 11.34 -13.45 10.53
CA ASP A 83 11.62 -14.73 11.19
C ASP A 83 11.98 -15.84 10.19
N TRP A 84 12.74 -15.47 9.16
CA TRP A 84 13.17 -16.32 8.05
C TRP A 84 12.04 -16.92 7.19
N LEU A 85 10.78 -16.51 7.38
CA LEU A 85 9.66 -16.93 6.54
C LEU A 85 9.60 -16.15 5.21
N GLY A 86 10.15 -14.93 5.18
CA GLY A 86 10.09 -14.09 3.99
C GLY A 86 11.02 -14.55 2.86
N ASP A 87 10.49 -14.54 1.64
CA ASP A 87 11.22 -14.91 0.43
C ASP A 87 12.37 -13.93 0.14
N GLN A 88 13.60 -14.45 0.15
CA GLN A 88 14.79 -13.59 0.14
C GLN A 88 15.06 -12.92 -1.20
N ASP A 89 14.57 -13.47 -2.31
CA ASP A 89 14.65 -12.85 -3.64
C ASP A 89 13.75 -11.60 -3.73
N ALA A 90 12.53 -11.69 -3.20
CA ALA A 90 11.62 -10.55 -3.10
C ALA A 90 12.16 -9.49 -2.13
N ILE A 91 12.71 -9.91 -0.98
CA ILE A 91 13.33 -9.00 -0.01
C ILE A 91 14.57 -8.32 -0.61
N GLU A 92 15.43 -9.06 -1.32
CA GLU A 92 16.60 -8.50 -2.01
C GLU A 92 16.17 -7.39 -2.98
N TYR A 93 15.20 -7.68 -3.85
CA TYR A 93 14.66 -6.72 -4.81
C TYR A 93 14.13 -5.47 -4.08
N MET A 94 13.28 -5.65 -3.07
CA MET A 94 12.70 -4.54 -2.32
C MET A 94 13.78 -3.65 -1.68
N CYS A 95 14.73 -4.25 -0.95
CA CYS A 95 15.75 -3.48 -0.23
C CYS A 95 16.73 -2.78 -1.16
N LYS A 96 17.09 -3.42 -2.28
CA LYS A 96 17.99 -2.88 -3.30
C LYS A 96 17.36 -1.73 -4.09
N GLU A 97 16.08 -1.83 -4.43
CA GLU A 97 15.35 -0.79 -5.18
C GLU A 97 14.83 0.36 -4.30
N ALA A 98 14.73 0.17 -2.98
CA ALA A 98 14.21 1.17 -2.05
C ALA A 98 14.86 2.56 -2.17
N PRO A 99 16.19 2.71 -2.29
CA PRO A 99 16.80 4.03 -2.51
C PRO A 99 16.28 4.75 -3.76
N ALA A 100 16.21 4.05 -4.90
CA ALA A 100 15.75 4.64 -6.16
C ALA A 100 14.26 5.00 -6.09
N ALA A 101 13.44 4.13 -5.51
CA ALA A 101 12.00 4.37 -5.34
C ALA A 101 11.72 5.58 -4.41
N VAL A 102 12.47 5.76 -3.33
CA VAL A 102 12.30 6.93 -2.45
C VAL A 102 12.75 8.22 -3.12
N ILE A 103 13.83 8.18 -3.91
CA ILE A 103 14.28 9.33 -4.70
C ILE A 103 13.25 9.68 -5.78
N GLU A 104 12.64 8.69 -6.42
CA GLU A 104 11.54 8.91 -7.37
C GLU A 104 10.36 9.65 -6.71
N LEU A 105 9.95 9.22 -5.51
CA LEU A 105 8.92 9.91 -4.73
C LEU A 105 9.29 11.36 -4.41
N GLU A 106 10.55 11.63 -4.08
CA GLU A 106 11.04 12.99 -3.84
C GLU A 106 10.96 13.85 -5.11
N HIS A 107 11.37 13.31 -6.26
CA HIS A 107 11.27 13.98 -7.56
C HIS A 107 9.82 14.19 -8.02
N TYR A 108 8.90 13.30 -7.62
CA TYR A 108 7.45 13.51 -7.79
C TYR A 108 6.90 14.60 -6.87
N GLY A 109 7.67 15.07 -5.89
CA GLY A 109 7.32 16.18 -5.02
C GLY A 109 6.81 15.76 -3.65
N VAL A 110 7.13 14.56 -3.17
CA VAL A 110 6.85 14.20 -1.77
C VAL A 110 7.64 15.14 -0.84
N PRO A 111 6.97 15.89 0.05
CA PRO A 111 7.63 16.86 0.93
C PRO A 111 8.31 16.19 2.13
N PHE A 112 9.33 15.39 1.87
CA PHE A 112 10.16 14.81 2.94
C PHE A 112 10.78 15.91 3.81
N SER A 113 10.86 15.65 5.12
CA SER A 113 11.64 16.46 6.05
C SER A 113 13.11 16.46 5.63
N ARG A 114 13.86 17.49 6.02
CA ARG A 114 15.22 17.73 5.52
C ARG A 114 16.26 17.72 6.63
N THR A 115 17.45 17.22 6.30
CA THR A 115 18.67 17.44 7.10
C THR A 115 19.18 18.87 6.91
N PRO A 116 20.13 19.37 7.74
CA PRO A 116 20.75 20.67 7.52
C PRO A 116 21.42 20.84 6.15
N GLU A 117 21.85 19.74 5.53
CA GLU A 117 22.46 19.68 4.20
C GLU A 117 21.43 19.65 3.06
N GLY A 118 20.13 19.71 3.37
CA GLY A 118 19.04 19.68 2.38
C GLY A 118 18.68 18.29 1.86
N LYS A 119 19.28 17.22 2.42
CA LYS A 119 18.96 15.83 2.07
C LYS A 119 17.68 15.36 2.75
N ILE A 120 17.12 14.23 2.31
CA ILE A 120 15.97 13.60 2.97
C ILE A 120 16.36 13.18 4.39
N TYR A 121 15.64 13.68 5.39
CA TYR A 121 15.77 13.28 6.79
C TYR A 121 15.36 11.82 6.98
N GLN A 122 16.13 11.10 7.79
CA GLN A 122 15.85 9.72 8.17
C GLN A 122 15.87 9.60 9.70
N ARG A 123 15.06 8.70 10.25
CA ARG A 123 15.00 8.44 11.70
C ARG A 123 15.23 6.97 12.01
N ALA A 124 15.50 6.68 13.29
CA ALA A 124 15.51 5.31 13.79
C ALA A 124 14.10 4.71 13.82
N PHE A 125 14.02 3.40 13.66
CA PHE A 125 12.77 2.62 13.73
C PHE A 125 13.08 1.21 14.23
N GLY A 126 12.05 0.44 14.61
CA GLY A 126 12.24 -0.89 15.19
C GLY A 126 12.98 -1.84 14.26
N GLY A 127 13.90 -2.63 14.84
CA GLY A 127 14.59 -3.70 14.12
C GLY A 127 15.63 -3.27 13.09
N MET A 128 15.95 -1.97 12.98
CA MET A 128 16.88 -1.45 11.97
C MET A 128 18.30 -1.31 12.52
N THR A 129 19.25 -2.03 11.92
CA THR A 129 20.64 -2.11 12.38
C THR A 129 21.66 -1.86 11.27
N THR A 130 22.86 -1.43 11.65
CA THR A 130 24.03 -1.36 10.76
C THR A 130 24.98 -2.53 11.01
N GLY A 131 25.77 -2.89 10.00
CA GLY A 131 26.83 -3.91 10.13
C GLY A 131 26.32 -5.30 10.52
N TYR A 132 25.14 -5.71 10.00
CA TYR A 132 24.49 -6.99 10.29
C TYR A 132 24.15 -7.20 11.78
N GLY A 133 23.52 -6.20 12.42
CA GLY A 133 23.08 -6.29 13.82
C GLY A 133 24.02 -5.65 14.85
N LYS A 134 25.03 -4.88 14.44
CA LYS A 134 26.06 -4.33 15.34
C LYS A 134 25.75 -2.93 15.85
N GLY A 135 25.13 -2.08 15.04
CA GLY A 135 24.77 -0.71 15.40
C GLY A 135 23.31 -0.39 15.10
N THR A 136 22.87 0.81 15.46
CA THR A 136 21.52 1.31 15.14
C THR A 136 21.53 2.03 13.80
N ALA A 137 20.58 1.70 12.92
CA ALA A 137 20.41 2.41 11.66
C ALA A 137 19.31 3.48 11.74
N GLN A 138 19.52 4.58 11.02
CA GLN A 138 18.51 5.61 10.79
C GLN A 138 18.19 5.66 9.30
N ARG A 139 17.25 4.80 8.87
CA ARG A 139 16.94 4.62 7.45
C ARG A 139 15.48 4.85 7.07
N THR A 140 14.65 5.24 8.03
CA THR A 140 13.24 5.55 7.77
C THR A 140 13.09 7.00 7.34
N CYS A 141 12.96 7.22 6.03
CA CYS A 141 12.69 8.51 5.41
C CYS A 141 11.29 9.00 5.79
N ALA A 142 11.18 10.25 6.24
CA ALA A 142 9.93 10.72 6.83
C ALA A 142 9.54 12.14 6.39
N ALA A 143 8.23 12.39 6.28
CA ALA A 143 7.64 13.71 6.17
C ALA A 143 6.91 14.02 7.48
N ALA A 144 7.66 14.53 8.46
CA ALA A 144 7.25 14.57 9.86
C ALA A 144 6.66 13.21 10.28
N ASP A 145 5.48 13.17 10.88
CA ASP A 145 4.73 11.97 11.25
C ASP A 145 3.53 11.71 10.31
N ARG A 146 3.58 12.25 9.09
CA ARG A 146 2.48 12.20 8.10
C ARG A 146 2.95 11.69 6.74
N THR A 147 3.90 10.75 6.75
CA THR A 147 4.56 10.28 5.52
C THR A 147 3.58 9.62 4.54
N GLY A 148 2.63 8.83 5.05
CA GLY A 148 1.58 8.21 4.24
C GLY A 148 0.66 9.23 3.57
N HIS A 149 0.26 10.28 4.31
CA HIS A 149 -0.51 11.39 3.78
C HIS A 149 0.24 12.09 2.64
N ALA A 150 1.51 12.43 2.87
CA ALA A 150 2.37 13.09 1.89
C ALA A 150 2.50 12.24 0.60
N ILE A 151 2.88 10.96 0.72
CA ILE A 151 3.05 10.05 -0.41
C ILE A 151 1.73 9.88 -1.19
N LEU A 152 0.62 9.64 -0.49
CA LEU A 152 -0.65 9.35 -1.16
C LEU A 152 -1.18 10.57 -1.93
N HIS A 153 -1.09 11.76 -1.36
CA HIS A 153 -1.47 12.99 -2.06
C HIS A 153 -0.57 13.26 -3.26
N THR A 154 0.74 13.10 -3.13
CA THR A 154 1.68 13.28 -4.25
C THR A 154 1.41 12.28 -5.38
N LEU A 155 1.24 10.99 -5.08
CA LEU A 155 0.95 9.98 -6.10
C LEU A 155 -0.39 10.24 -6.82
N TYR A 156 -1.42 10.70 -6.09
CA TYR A 156 -2.68 11.08 -6.70
C TYR A 156 -2.50 12.29 -7.64
N GLN A 157 -1.76 13.32 -7.22
CA GLN A 157 -1.45 14.47 -8.07
C GLN A 157 -0.66 14.07 -9.33
N GLN A 158 0.33 13.19 -9.21
CA GLN A 158 1.07 12.67 -10.37
C GLN A 158 0.18 11.83 -11.29
N SER A 159 -0.76 11.07 -10.73
CA SER A 159 -1.72 10.31 -11.53
C SER A 159 -2.62 11.25 -12.34
N LEU A 160 -3.09 12.36 -11.75
CA LEU A 160 -3.86 13.38 -12.46
C LEU A 160 -3.03 14.07 -13.56
N LYS A 161 -1.76 14.39 -13.27
CA LYS A 161 -0.82 14.97 -14.25
C LYS A 161 -0.65 14.06 -15.48
N ASN A 162 -0.62 12.74 -15.26
CA ASN A 162 -0.49 11.74 -16.32
C ASN A 162 -1.84 11.23 -16.84
N GLN A 163 -2.94 11.94 -16.57
CA GLN A 163 -4.29 11.65 -17.08
C GLN A 163 -4.77 10.22 -16.83
N ALA A 164 -4.36 9.62 -15.69
CA ALA A 164 -4.83 8.31 -15.29
C ALA A 164 -6.36 8.28 -15.14
N GLN A 165 -7.00 7.22 -15.63
CA GLN A 165 -8.45 7.09 -15.57
C GLN A 165 -8.89 6.41 -14.26
N PHE A 166 -9.84 7.06 -13.58
CA PHE A 166 -10.36 6.61 -12.28
C PHE A 166 -11.86 6.33 -12.34
N PHE A 167 -12.27 5.24 -11.71
CA PHE A 167 -13.65 4.91 -11.39
C PHE A 167 -13.82 5.02 -9.88
N LEU A 168 -14.28 6.20 -9.46
CA LEU A 168 -14.35 6.62 -8.06
C LEU A 168 -15.65 6.15 -7.42
N GLU A 169 -15.53 5.60 -6.22
CA GLU A 169 -16.67 5.04 -5.47
C GLU A 169 -17.36 3.90 -6.22
N TYR A 170 -16.53 3.02 -6.81
CA TYR A 170 -16.92 1.76 -7.39
C TYR A 170 -16.48 0.61 -6.48
N PHE A 171 -17.43 -0.22 -6.06
CA PHE A 171 -17.17 -1.38 -5.23
C PHE A 171 -16.95 -2.62 -6.10
N ALA A 172 -15.72 -3.10 -6.20
CA ALA A 172 -15.42 -4.35 -6.90
C ALA A 172 -16.05 -5.55 -6.15
N LEU A 173 -16.78 -6.38 -6.88
CA LEU A 173 -17.56 -7.49 -6.35
C LEU A 173 -16.79 -8.80 -6.45
N ASP A 174 -16.40 -9.16 -7.68
CA ASP A 174 -15.76 -10.43 -8.00
C ASP A 174 -14.85 -10.32 -9.22
N LEU A 175 -13.86 -11.21 -9.28
CA LEU A 175 -13.06 -11.45 -10.48
C LEU A 175 -13.90 -12.15 -11.54
N ILE A 176 -13.65 -11.83 -12.79
CA ILE A 176 -14.20 -12.55 -13.94
C ILE A 176 -13.15 -13.57 -14.34
N MET A 177 -13.42 -14.84 -14.10
CA MET A 177 -12.53 -15.95 -14.47
C MET A 177 -13.06 -16.62 -15.73
N ASP A 178 -12.17 -17.04 -16.64
CA ASP A 178 -12.53 -17.93 -17.74
C ASP A 178 -12.41 -19.41 -17.37
N ASP A 179 -12.82 -20.27 -18.30
CA ASP A 179 -12.79 -21.73 -18.12
C ASP A 179 -11.36 -22.30 -17.99
N ASP A 180 -10.34 -21.56 -18.44
CA ASP A 180 -8.93 -21.92 -18.33
C ASP A 180 -8.32 -21.43 -16.99
N GLY A 181 -9.10 -20.77 -16.13
CA GLY A 181 -8.67 -20.24 -14.83
C GLY A 181 -7.94 -18.90 -14.91
N SER A 182 -7.98 -18.21 -16.05
CA SER A 182 -7.39 -16.89 -16.24
C SER A 182 -8.35 -15.78 -15.83
N CYS A 183 -7.83 -14.76 -15.14
CA CYS A 183 -8.59 -13.56 -14.82
C CYS A 183 -8.77 -12.69 -16.08
N ARG A 184 -10.01 -12.33 -16.39
CA ARG A 184 -10.43 -11.50 -17.54
C ARG A 184 -10.97 -10.14 -17.15
N GLY A 185 -10.94 -9.80 -15.86
CA GLY A 185 -11.40 -8.51 -15.37
C GLY A 185 -12.17 -8.59 -14.05
N VAL A 186 -13.03 -7.62 -13.80
CA VAL A 186 -13.84 -7.53 -12.56
C VAL A 186 -15.27 -7.04 -12.82
N MET A 187 -16.19 -7.55 -12.01
CA MET A 187 -17.51 -6.95 -11.83
C MET A 187 -17.45 -5.91 -10.72
N ALA A 188 -18.05 -4.75 -10.91
CA ALA A 188 -18.13 -3.71 -9.89
C ALA A 188 -19.50 -3.04 -9.83
N TRP A 189 -19.81 -2.48 -8.67
CA TRP A 189 -21.03 -1.73 -8.41
C TRP A 189 -20.69 -0.23 -8.28
N CYS A 190 -21.33 0.60 -9.11
CA CYS A 190 -21.26 2.06 -8.99
C CYS A 190 -22.10 2.51 -7.79
N LEU A 191 -21.46 3.05 -6.75
CA LEU A 191 -22.15 3.46 -5.52
C LEU A 191 -23.01 4.71 -5.71
N GLU A 192 -22.74 5.52 -6.74
CA GLU A 192 -23.48 6.76 -7.02
C GLU A 192 -24.86 6.50 -7.61
N ASP A 193 -24.96 5.61 -8.60
CA ASP A 193 -26.19 5.42 -9.40
C ASP A 193 -26.79 4.00 -9.32
N GLY A 194 -26.11 3.06 -8.66
CA GLY A 194 -26.60 1.69 -8.50
C GLY A 194 -26.35 0.77 -9.69
N THR A 195 -25.69 1.24 -10.75
CA THR A 195 -25.42 0.42 -11.94
C THR A 195 -24.32 -0.60 -11.70
N ILE A 196 -24.38 -1.70 -12.47
CA ILE A 196 -23.35 -2.75 -12.44
C ILE A 196 -22.44 -2.55 -13.64
N HIS A 197 -21.14 -2.66 -13.43
CA HIS A 197 -20.12 -2.48 -14.43
C HIS A 197 -19.28 -3.74 -14.59
N ARG A 198 -19.07 -4.14 -15.83
CA ARG A 198 -18.15 -5.21 -16.21
C ARG A 198 -16.93 -4.59 -16.85
N PHE A 199 -15.79 -4.69 -16.18
CA PHE A 199 -14.52 -4.21 -16.68
C PHE A 199 -13.73 -5.40 -17.21
N ASN A 200 -13.54 -5.49 -18.52
CA ASN A 200 -12.70 -6.51 -19.15
C ASN A 200 -11.27 -5.98 -19.32
N ALA A 201 -10.26 -6.81 -19.05
CA ALA A 201 -8.87 -6.48 -19.35
C ALA A 201 -7.97 -7.69 -19.56
N HIS A 202 -6.81 -7.45 -20.16
CA HIS A 202 -5.75 -8.45 -20.31
C HIS A 202 -5.04 -8.75 -18.98
N MET A 203 -4.93 -7.75 -18.10
CA MET A 203 -4.33 -7.89 -16.77
C MET A 203 -5.18 -7.20 -15.70
N THR A 204 -5.28 -7.83 -14.53
CA THR A 204 -5.96 -7.25 -13.35
C THR A 204 -5.02 -7.26 -12.16
N ILE A 205 -4.79 -6.10 -11.55
CA ILE A 205 -3.94 -5.90 -10.38
C ILE A 205 -4.85 -5.66 -9.17
N LEU A 206 -4.76 -6.51 -8.15
CA LEU A 206 -5.41 -6.29 -6.87
C LEU A 206 -4.49 -5.51 -5.93
N ALA A 207 -4.90 -4.30 -5.57
CA ALA A 207 -4.23 -3.41 -4.63
C ALA A 207 -5.19 -2.90 -3.54
N THR A 208 -6.04 -3.81 -3.03
CA THR A 208 -7.23 -3.50 -2.21
C THR A 208 -6.94 -3.22 -0.74
N GLY A 209 -5.69 -3.31 -0.30
CA GLY A 209 -5.29 -3.17 1.11
C GLY A 209 -5.61 -4.41 1.96
N GLY A 210 -5.43 -4.26 3.28
CA GLY A 210 -5.56 -5.37 4.24
C GLY A 210 -6.98 -5.58 4.81
N TYR A 211 -7.04 -6.43 5.83
CA TYR A 211 -8.30 -6.94 6.42
C TYR A 211 -8.39 -6.74 7.94
N GLY A 212 -7.71 -5.74 8.51
CA GLY A 212 -7.65 -5.53 9.97
C GLY A 212 -9.01 -5.35 10.66
N ARG A 213 -10.08 -5.01 9.92
CA ARG A 213 -11.46 -4.95 10.46
C ARG A 213 -12.10 -6.30 10.78
N CYS A 214 -11.38 -7.41 10.59
CA CYS A 214 -11.77 -8.68 11.19
C CYS A 214 -11.57 -8.72 12.72
N TYR A 215 -10.79 -7.80 13.30
CA TYR A 215 -10.59 -7.66 14.74
C TYR A 215 -11.47 -6.58 15.35
N PHE A 216 -11.87 -6.79 16.61
CA PHE A 216 -12.69 -5.85 17.37
C PHE A 216 -12.03 -4.48 17.56
N SER A 217 -10.74 -4.47 17.89
CA SER A 217 -9.92 -3.26 18.00
C SER A 217 -8.75 -3.35 17.03
N CYS A 218 -8.62 -2.35 16.17
CA CYS A 218 -7.56 -2.25 15.18
C CYS A 218 -7.26 -0.79 14.85
N THR A 219 -6.04 -0.54 14.37
CA THR A 219 -5.63 0.78 13.84
C THR A 219 -6.20 1.04 12.43
N SER A 220 -6.70 -0.02 11.78
CA SER A 220 -7.17 -0.01 10.41
C SER A 220 -8.42 0.84 10.22
N ALA A 221 -8.51 1.54 9.09
CA ALA A 221 -9.74 2.24 8.70
C ALA A 221 -10.93 1.26 8.61
N HIS A 222 -12.16 1.78 8.73
CA HIS A 222 -13.38 0.98 8.56
C HIS A 222 -13.48 0.29 7.19
N THR A 223 -12.72 0.77 6.21
CA THR A 223 -12.68 0.26 4.84
C THR A 223 -11.65 -0.85 4.62
N CYS A 224 -10.85 -1.23 5.62
CA CYS A 224 -9.87 -2.32 5.52
C CYS A 224 -10.52 -3.69 5.78
N THR A 225 -11.30 -4.15 4.81
CA THR A 225 -12.24 -5.28 4.93
C THR A 225 -11.82 -6.54 4.17
N GLY A 226 -10.63 -6.56 3.55
CA GLY A 226 -10.14 -7.75 2.85
C GLY A 226 -10.91 -8.11 1.57
N ASP A 227 -11.46 -7.13 0.86
CA ASP A 227 -12.33 -7.38 -0.28
C ASP A 227 -11.61 -8.16 -1.40
N GLY A 228 -10.37 -7.78 -1.73
CA GLY A 228 -9.54 -8.48 -2.72
C GLY A 228 -9.18 -9.91 -2.30
N ASN A 229 -8.91 -10.13 -1.01
CA ASN A 229 -8.72 -11.46 -0.45
C ASN A 229 -9.98 -12.31 -0.65
N GLY A 230 -11.16 -11.73 -0.38
CA GLY A 230 -12.45 -12.38 -0.61
C GLY A 230 -12.71 -12.70 -2.08
N MET A 231 -12.38 -11.77 -2.99
CA MET A 231 -12.49 -11.99 -4.45
C MET A 231 -11.59 -13.14 -4.91
N ALA A 232 -10.34 -13.18 -4.46
CA ALA A 232 -9.42 -14.27 -4.78
C ALA A 232 -9.93 -15.64 -4.29
N LEU A 233 -10.39 -15.72 -3.03
CA LEU A 233 -10.95 -16.95 -2.48
C LEU A 233 -12.20 -17.43 -3.22
N ARG A 234 -13.11 -16.52 -3.58
CA ARG A 234 -14.32 -16.87 -4.37
C ARG A 234 -13.98 -17.32 -5.79
N ALA A 235 -12.87 -16.83 -6.34
CA ALA A 235 -12.31 -17.31 -7.61
C ALA A 235 -11.55 -18.65 -7.49
N GLY A 236 -11.48 -19.25 -6.29
CA GLY A 236 -10.78 -20.52 -6.06
C GLY A 236 -9.26 -20.39 -5.94
N LEU A 237 -8.73 -19.17 -5.78
CA LEU A 237 -7.31 -18.92 -5.61
C LEU A 237 -6.92 -18.98 -4.12
N ALA A 238 -5.71 -19.47 -3.85
CA ALA A 238 -5.19 -19.54 -2.49
C ALA A 238 -4.74 -18.17 -1.97
N LEU A 239 -4.90 -17.97 -0.66
CA LEU A 239 -4.20 -16.93 0.08
C LEU A 239 -3.05 -17.58 0.85
N GLN A 240 -2.05 -16.79 1.22
CA GLN A 240 -0.85 -17.26 1.92
C GLN A 240 -0.69 -16.52 3.25
N ASP A 241 -0.16 -17.21 4.27
CA ASP A 241 0.30 -16.66 5.54
C ASP A 241 -0.75 -15.82 6.30
N MET A 242 -2.03 -16.19 6.16
CA MET A 242 -3.16 -15.43 6.70
C MET A 242 -3.26 -15.48 8.23
N GLU A 243 -2.56 -16.41 8.89
CA GLU A 243 -2.44 -16.51 10.33
C GLU A 243 -1.47 -15.47 10.93
N PHE A 244 -0.60 -14.86 10.13
CA PHE A 244 0.41 -13.91 10.58
C PHE A 244 -0.15 -12.49 10.65
N VAL A 245 -0.80 -12.15 11.77
CA VAL A 245 -1.37 -10.82 12.01
C VAL A 245 -0.44 -9.97 12.89
N GLN A 246 0.00 -8.82 12.38
CA GLN A 246 0.83 -7.88 13.13
C GLN A 246 -0.01 -7.04 14.11
N PHE A 247 0.36 -7.08 15.38
CA PHE A 247 -0.16 -6.18 16.42
C PHE A 247 0.84 -5.06 16.67
N HIS A 248 0.50 -3.84 16.25
CA HIS A 248 1.38 -2.69 16.49
C HIS A 248 1.47 -2.40 18.00
N PRO A 249 2.67 -2.21 18.58
CA PRO A 249 2.84 -2.10 20.04
C PRO A 249 2.05 -0.95 20.69
N THR A 250 1.86 0.15 19.97
CA THR A 250 1.32 1.41 20.52
C THR A 250 0.06 1.90 19.81
N GLY A 251 -1.02 1.10 19.85
CA GLY A 251 -2.37 1.60 19.60
C GLY A 251 -2.90 2.33 20.86
N ILE A 252 -3.53 3.49 20.70
CA ILE A 252 -4.04 4.26 21.84
C ILE A 252 -5.12 3.46 22.59
N TYR A 253 -5.04 3.43 23.92
CA TYR A 253 -6.00 2.73 24.76
C TYR A 253 -7.43 3.24 24.53
N GLY A 254 -8.39 2.32 24.49
CA GLY A 254 -9.80 2.62 24.18
C GLY A 254 -10.07 2.83 22.70
N ALA A 255 -9.44 3.84 22.07
CA ALA A 255 -9.80 4.23 20.69
C ALA A 255 -9.10 3.42 19.58
N GLY A 256 -7.96 2.76 19.85
CA GLY A 256 -7.26 1.89 18.89
C GLY A 256 -6.48 2.62 17.77
N VAL A 257 -6.51 3.95 17.71
CA VAL A 257 -5.73 4.78 16.78
C VAL A 257 -4.22 4.56 16.96
N LEU A 258 -3.49 4.45 15.85
CA LEU A 258 -2.04 4.30 15.83
C LEU A 258 -1.33 5.51 16.43
N ILE A 259 -0.40 5.25 17.35
CA ILE A 259 0.72 6.14 17.68
C ILE A 259 1.98 5.56 17.05
N THR A 260 2.60 6.30 16.14
CA THR A 260 3.78 5.87 15.36
C THR A 260 4.88 5.30 16.25
N GLU A 261 5.50 4.21 15.78
CA GLU A 261 6.75 3.71 16.34
C GLU A 261 7.89 4.73 16.24
N GLY A 262 7.76 5.74 15.37
CA GLY A 262 8.65 6.90 15.32
C GLY A 262 8.79 7.60 16.68
N VAL A 263 7.77 7.57 17.56
CA VAL A 263 7.90 8.10 18.93
C VAL A 263 9.05 7.44 19.68
N ARG A 264 9.20 6.12 19.55
CA ARG A 264 10.32 5.38 20.14
C ARG A 264 11.62 5.61 19.38
N GLY A 265 11.54 5.75 18.06
CA GLY A 265 12.67 6.16 17.21
C GLY A 265 13.28 7.51 17.61
N GLU A 266 12.46 8.46 18.07
CA GLU A 266 12.89 9.78 18.57
C GLU A 266 13.25 9.78 20.07
N GLY A 267 13.36 8.61 20.72
CA GLY A 267 13.80 8.49 22.11
C GLY A 267 12.70 8.27 23.15
N GLY A 268 11.44 8.18 22.75
CA GLY A 268 10.37 7.69 23.62
C GLY A 268 10.58 6.23 24.04
N TYR A 269 10.04 5.85 25.19
CA TYR A 269 10.11 4.48 25.69
C TYR A 269 8.81 4.10 26.42
N LEU A 270 8.58 2.80 26.59
CA LEU A 270 7.43 2.26 27.30
C LEU A 270 7.77 2.13 28.79
N VAL A 271 6.82 2.48 29.65
CA VAL A 271 6.88 2.27 31.10
C VAL A 271 5.70 1.41 31.54
N ASN A 272 5.91 0.65 32.62
CA ASN A 272 4.83 -0.07 33.29
C ASN A 272 4.21 0.86 34.36
N SER A 273 3.50 0.30 35.35
CA SER A 273 2.83 1.06 36.40
C SER A 273 3.74 1.56 37.54
N GLU A 274 5.02 1.20 37.54
CA GLU A 274 6.02 1.56 38.57
C GLU A 274 6.88 2.75 38.14
#